data_AF-A0A2I6QMN1-F1
#
_entry.id   AF-A0A2I6QMN1-F1
#
_cell.length_a   1.000
_cell.length_b   1.000
_cell.length_c   1.000
_cell.angle_alpha   90.00
_cell.angle_beta   90.00
_cell.angle_gamma   90.00
#
_symmetry.space_group_name_H-M   'P 1'
#
loop_
_entity.id
_entity.type
_entity.pdbx_description
1 polymer ?
#
loop_
_entity_poly.entity_id
_entity_poly.type
_entity_poly.pdbx_seq_one_letter_code
_entity_poly.pdbx_strand_id
1 'polypeptide(L)'
;MKRLALVFLLLLSLVSGSFAQQGMGPGPGLGQPPGGGGGGSTLSAKAGSFAEAVSTGNQSVTGVGFQPKLVLFWWNRRASDGTSADNEVGFGVGISSSARRAVGYKSVDASNPSNNSPVNQTTTCIYYAQGGAGKADFVSQDSDGFTINWSAVTGGGFLINYLALGGSSLTNTSVGTVTTPGSTGNQATTGLGYSPTALMFFAGKMSANDPLDGNTNGSFVMGMGTGSSAQGWSGERSKNNVSPQVAKHRQSTANIIGSTGDTSVGSQASLTSLDSDGFTLNFGTVSGSSDIAYYLAMRGPHVKVGNFNQATTTGNSAITGVGFTPKALLLLSANDTSANNDATLAHAQISFGAATSSSARLPVAGESDAVSTTAAERNLDRTKIIKLFSAGTPTLNAAADLVSFDSDGFTLNWTTADATARQIIYLAIGD
;
A
#
# COMPACT_ATOMS: atom_id res chain seq x y z
N MET A 1 40.68 -80.24 10.06
CA MET A 1 40.19 -80.90 11.29
C MET A 1 38.78 -80.37 11.56
N LYS A 2 37.72 -80.93 10.97
CA LYS A 2 36.85 -82.01 11.48
C LYS A 2 36.45 -81.88 12.96
N ARG A 3 35.13 -81.63 13.15
CA ARG A 3 34.20 -82.12 14.20
C ARG A 3 34.16 -81.35 15.54
N LEU A 4 33.05 -80.65 15.85
CA LEU A 4 31.80 -81.09 16.55
C LEU A 4 31.92 -80.78 18.06
N ALA A 5 30.96 -80.28 18.83
CA ALA A 5 29.51 -80.36 18.75
C ALA A 5 28.80 -79.24 19.56
N LEU A 6 27.56 -79.01 19.14
CA LEU A 6 26.43 -78.26 19.70
C LEU A 6 25.93 -78.85 21.03
N VAL A 7 25.40 -78.06 21.98
CA VAL A 7 24.13 -78.30 22.71
C VAL A 7 23.70 -77.01 23.47
N PHE A 8 22.44 -76.64 23.28
CA PHE A 8 21.64 -75.59 23.93
C PHE A 8 21.16 -76.02 25.33
N LEU A 9 21.15 -75.13 26.33
CA LEU A 9 20.11 -75.14 27.36
C LEU A 9 19.91 -73.74 27.99
N LEU A 10 18.66 -73.29 27.94
CA LEU A 10 18.13 -72.03 28.46
C LEU A 10 17.65 -72.26 29.91
N LEU A 11 17.94 -71.35 30.85
CA LEU A 11 17.17 -71.23 32.10
C LEU A 11 17.26 -69.80 32.64
N LEU A 12 16.08 -69.16 32.67
CA LEU A 12 15.79 -67.82 33.14
C LEU A 12 15.38 -67.91 34.63
N SER A 13 15.90 -67.04 35.50
CA SER A 13 15.22 -66.69 36.75
C SER A 13 15.54 -65.24 37.14
N LEU A 14 14.46 -64.46 37.30
CA LEU A 14 14.44 -63.16 37.96
C LEU A 14 14.47 -63.36 39.49
N VAL A 15 14.97 -62.36 40.23
CA VAL A 15 14.20 -61.60 41.27
C VAL A 15 15.15 -60.73 42.12
N SER A 16 14.90 -59.41 42.03
CA SER A 16 15.00 -58.31 43.02
C SER A 16 16.17 -58.13 44.00
N GLY A 17 16.58 -56.86 44.18
CA GLY A 17 16.94 -56.36 45.53
C GLY A 17 18.06 -55.31 45.61
N SER A 18 17.73 -54.05 45.32
CA SER A 18 18.32 -52.79 45.80
C SER A 18 19.75 -52.76 46.38
N PHE A 19 20.66 -52.06 45.68
CA PHE A 19 21.85 -51.42 46.24
C PHE A 19 21.57 -49.93 46.49
N ALA A 20 21.75 -49.45 47.72
CA ALA A 20 21.86 -48.02 48.01
C ALA A 20 23.34 -47.66 48.16
N GLN A 21 23.85 -46.87 47.22
CA GLN A 21 25.22 -46.38 47.12
C GLN A 21 25.27 -44.96 47.70
N GLN A 22 26.04 -44.76 48.78
CA GLN A 22 26.51 -43.43 49.18
C GLN A 22 27.73 -43.08 48.32
N GLY A 23 27.70 -41.94 47.63
CA GLY A 23 28.80 -41.48 46.80
C GLY A 23 28.70 -39.99 46.47
N MET A 24 29.53 -39.21 47.16
CA MET A 24 30.36 -38.08 46.69
C MET A 24 29.77 -37.11 45.66
N GLY A 25 29.70 -35.83 46.04
CA GLY A 25 29.13 -34.75 45.25
C GLY A 25 29.94 -34.31 44.01
N PRO A 26 29.34 -33.53 43.09
CA PRO A 26 30.03 -33.01 41.92
C PRO A 26 30.48 -31.55 42.10
N GLY A 27 31.66 -31.26 41.52
CA GLY A 27 32.35 -29.98 41.54
C GLY A 27 31.77 -28.88 40.64
N PRO A 28 32.53 -27.80 40.39
CA PRO A 28 32.01 -26.56 39.81
C PRO A 28 31.55 -26.77 38.36
N GLY A 29 30.29 -26.45 38.11
CA GLY A 29 29.67 -26.52 36.78
C GLY A 29 30.37 -25.62 35.78
N LEU A 30 30.73 -26.20 34.65
CA LEU A 30 31.16 -25.48 33.46
C LEU A 30 30.03 -24.55 33.01
N GLY A 31 30.38 -23.27 32.79
CA GLY A 31 29.46 -22.24 32.34
C GLY A 31 28.75 -22.65 31.06
N GLN A 32 27.42 -22.54 31.08
CA GLN A 32 26.58 -22.53 29.91
C GLN A 32 27.06 -21.39 28.99
N PRO A 33 27.39 -21.63 27.72
CA PRO A 33 27.69 -20.54 26.79
C PRO A 33 26.43 -19.67 26.69
N PRO A 34 26.55 -18.33 26.69
CA PRO A 34 25.40 -17.46 26.52
C PRO A 34 24.72 -17.86 25.22
N GLY A 35 23.43 -18.21 25.32
CA GLY A 35 22.59 -18.44 24.17
C GLY A 35 22.65 -17.20 23.30
N GLY A 36 23.38 -17.29 22.19
CA GLY A 36 23.32 -16.34 21.11
C GLY A 36 21.91 -16.38 20.54
N GLY A 37 21.01 -15.62 21.14
CA GLY A 37 19.75 -15.25 20.53
C GLY A 37 20.07 -14.41 19.31
N GLY A 38 20.34 -15.08 18.19
CA GLY A 38 20.19 -14.49 16.86
C GLY A 38 18.71 -14.19 16.68
N GLY A 39 18.22 -13.14 17.34
CA GLY A 39 16.91 -12.59 17.09
C GLY A 39 16.96 -12.04 15.68
N GLY A 40 16.48 -12.83 14.71
CA GLY A 40 16.29 -12.36 13.34
C GLY A 40 15.54 -11.03 13.36
N SER A 41 15.92 -10.11 12.48
CA SER A 41 15.14 -8.88 12.30
C SER A 41 13.69 -9.24 11.98
N THR A 42 12.73 -8.62 12.67
CA THR A 42 11.30 -8.89 12.48
C THR A 42 10.56 -7.66 12.02
N LEU A 43 9.69 -7.82 11.03
CA LEU A 43 8.67 -6.87 10.60
C LEU A 43 7.42 -7.05 11.46
N SER A 44 6.88 -5.93 11.91
CA SER A 44 5.53 -5.84 12.48
C SER A 44 4.63 -5.06 11.53
N ALA A 45 3.44 -5.56 11.27
CA ALA A 45 2.48 -4.93 10.36
C ALA A 45 1.07 -5.03 10.92
N LYS A 46 0.27 -3.95 10.81
CA LYS A 46 -1.16 -3.99 11.13
C LYS A 46 -1.97 -3.04 10.26
N ALA A 47 -2.98 -3.58 9.59
CA ALA A 47 -4.04 -2.81 8.97
C ALA A 47 -5.21 -2.60 9.94
N GLY A 48 -5.84 -1.43 9.86
CA GLY A 48 -7.00 -1.10 10.69
C GLY A 48 -7.75 0.13 10.19
N SER A 49 -8.74 0.57 10.97
CA SER A 49 -9.47 1.81 10.72
C SER A 49 -9.82 2.48 12.04
N PHE A 50 -9.92 3.80 12.02
CA PHE A 50 -10.46 4.60 13.12
C PHE A 50 -11.41 5.66 12.56
N ALA A 51 -12.31 6.17 13.38
CA ALA A 51 -13.18 7.28 13.01
C ALA A 51 -12.49 8.62 13.34
N GLU A 52 -12.66 9.62 12.47
CA GLU A 52 -12.30 11.01 12.74
C GLU A 52 -12.86 11.46 14.10
N ALA A 53 -12.04 12.22 14.85
CA ALA A 53 -12.46 12.81 16.12
C ALA A 53 -13.62 13.80 15.94
N VAL A 54 -14.47 13.92 16.98
CA VAL A 54 -15.59 14.88 17.02
C VAL A 54 -15.14 16.32 17.34
N SER A 55 -13.89 16.50 17.78
CA SER A 55 -13.29 17.79 18.11
C SER A 55 -11.84 17.83 17.65
N THR A 56 -11.29 19.03 17.51
CA THR A 56 -9.86 19.23 17.23
C THR A 56 -9.00 18.78 18.42
N GLY A 57 -7.70 18.59 18.16
CA GLY A 57 -6.72 18.13 19.15
C GLY A 57 -6.14 16.76 18.85
N ASN A 58 -5.40 16.21 19.81
CA ASN A 58 -4.75 14.92 19.66
C ASN A 58 -5.78 13.78 19.66
N GLN A 59 -5.65 12.88 18.69
CA GLN A 59 -6.32 11.60 18.66
C GLN A 59 -5.27 10.50 18.62
N SER A 60 -5.17 9.72 19.69
CA SER A 60 -4.34 8.53 19.75
C SER A 60 -5.10 7.34 19.17
N VAL A 61 -4.45 6.58 18.31
CA VAL A 61 -4.92 5.30 17.77
C VAL A 61 -4.10 4.21 18.43
N THR A 62 -4.72 3.50 19.36
CA THR A 62 -4.09 2.44 20.18
C THR A 62 -4.48 1.04 19.70
N GLY A 63 -3.95 0.01 20.35
CA GLY A 63 -4.22 -1.38 20.00
C GLY A 63 -3.50 -1.83 18.74
N VAL A 64 -2.43 -1.14 18.30
CA VAL A 64 -1.66 -1.56 17.13
C VAL A 64 -0.83 -2.82 17.44
N GLY A 65 -0.42 -3.00 18.69
CA GLY A 65 0.33 -4.14 19.22
C GLY A 65 1.86 -3.97 19.14
N PHE A 66 2.33 -2.84 18.61
CA PHE A 66 3.75 -2.49 18.49
C PHE A 66 3.89 -0.99 18.25
N GLN A 67 5.12 -0.47 18.44
CA GLN A 67 5.45 0.89 18.03
C GLN A 67 5.76 0.95 16.53
N PRO A 68 4.95 1.64 15.71
CA PRO A 68 5.24 1.77 14.30
C PRO A 68 6.43 2.71 14.06
N LYS A 69 7.01 2.59 12.87
CA LYS A 69 8.01 3.53 12.32
C LYS A 69 7.47 4.26 11.08
N LEU A 70 6.34 3.79 10.56
CA LEU A 70 5.66 4.29 9.38
C LEU A 70 4.18 3.95 9.49
N VAL A 71 3.32 4.93 9.20
CA VAL A 71 1.89 4.73 9.05
C VAL A 71 1.46 5.26 7.69
N LEU A 72 0.83 4.39 6.89
CA LEU A 72 0.14 4.78 5.67
C LEU A 72 -1.34 4.97 6.00
N PHE A 73 -1.95 6.04 5.48
CA PHE A 73 -3.35 6.38 5.69
C PHE A 73 -4.07 6.41 4.36
N TRP A 74 -5.34 6.03 4.34
CA TRP A 74 -6.22 6.30 3.21
C TRP A 74 -7.67 6.45 3.64
N TRP A 75 -8.41 7.26 2.89
CA TRP A 75 -9.78 7.62 3.19
C TRP A 75 -10.55 7.95 1.92
N ASN A 76 -11.87 7.94 2.03
CA ASN A 76 -12.79 8.39 0.99
C ASN A 76 -14.02 9.09 1.62
N ARG A 77 -13.89 9.69 2.81
CA ARG A 77 -14.99 10.37 3.56
C ARG A 77 -16.30 9.58 3.59
N ARG A 78 -16.19 8.33 3.99
CA ARG A 78 -17.32 7.44 4.30
C ARG A 78 -17.33 7.16 5.79
N ALA A 79 -18.49 7.25 6.43
CA ALA A 79 -18.65 6.88 7.83
C ALA A 79 -18.95 5.39 8.04
N SER A 80 -19.28 4.69 6.97
CA SER A 80 -19.54 3.25 6.95
C SER A 80 -19.19 2.67 5.59
N ASP A 81 -19.04 1.34 5.54
CA ASP A 81 -18.88 0.61 4.28
C ASP A 81 -20.08 0.87 3.34
N GLY A 82 -19.84 0.75 2.04
CA GLY A 82 -20.83 0.99 0.99
C GLY A 82 -20.45 2.11 0.01
N THR A 83 -21.35 2.37 -0.92
CA THR A 83 -21.19 3.34 -2.02
C THR A 83 -21.79 4.70 -1.66
N SER A 84 -21.24 5.76 -2.22
CA SER A 84 -21.76 7.13 -2.18
C SER A 84 -21.46 7.85 -3.49
N ALA A 85 -22.26 8.86 -3.81
CA ALA A 85 -21.92 9.90 -4.77
C ALA A 85 -20.68 10.70 -4.35
N ASP A 86 -20.10 11.44 -5.29
CA ASP A 86 -18.76 12.01 -5.37
C ASP A 86 -17.66 10.95 -5.48
N ASN A 87 -16.69 11.20 -6.35
CA ASN A 87 -15.39 10.54 -6.27
C ASN A 87 -14.57 11.27 -5.22
N GLU A 88 -14.14 10.57 -4.19
CA GLU A 88 -13.18 11.11 -3.23
C GLU A 88 -12.24 10.02 -2.75
N VAL A 89 -10.94 10.28 -2.89
CA VAL A 89 -9.89 9.38 -2.43
C VAL A 89 -8.74 10.22 -1.89
N GLY A 90 -8.15 9.76 -0.79
CA GLY A 90 -6.95 10.36 -0.24
C GLY A 90 -6.00 9.31 0.29
N PHE A 91 -4.73 9.66 0.26
CA PHE A 91 -3.63 8.84 0.74
C PHE A 91 -2.65 9.72 1.50
N GLY A 92 -2.08 9.17 2.57
CA GLY A 92 -1.14 9.90 3.39
C GLY A 92 -0.09 9.01 4.03
N VAL A 93 0.99 9.64 4.43
CA VAL A 93 2.12 8.99 5.10
C VAL A 93 2.47 9.80 6.35
N GLY A 94 2.62 9.11 7.48
CA GLY A 94 3.13 9.65 8.74
C GLY A 94 4.34 8.87 9.22
N ILE A 95 5.49 9.55 9.33
CA ILE A 95 6.71 9.04 9.97
C ILE A 95 6.95 9.85 11.26
N SER A 96 6.90 11.18 11.15
CA SER A 96 7.03 12.14 12.25
C SER A 96 6.30 13.44 11.90
N SER A 97 6.25 14.40 12.84
CA SER A 97 5.72 15.76 12.61
C SER A 97 6.53 16.60 11.61
N SER A 98 7.71 16.14 11.16
CA SER A 98 8.51 16.77 10.10
C SER A 98 8.58 15.94 8.82
N ALA A 99 8.19 14.67 8.88
CA ALA A 99 8.22 13.71 7.78
C ALA A 99 6.83 13.10 7.60
N ARG A 100 5.95 13.86 6.94
CA ARG A 100 4.58 13.47 6.62
C ARG A 100 4.09 14.17 5.37
N ARG A 101 3.19 13.51 4.64
CA ARG A 101 2.60 14.02 3.40
C ARG A 101 1.18 13.49 3.25
N ALA A 102 0.32 14.26 2.61
CA ALA A 102 -1.01 13.82 2.23
C ALA A 102 -1.31 14.25 0.80
N VAL A 103 -2.05 13.42 0.09
CA VAL A 103 -2.60 13.73 -1.22
C VAL A 103 -4.05 13.30 -1.25
N GLY A 104 -4.80 13.87 -2.16
CA GLY A 104 -6.16 13.44 -2.38
C GLY A 104 -6.80 14.17 -3.52
N TYR A 105 -8.00 13.73 -3.81
CA TYR A 105 -8.75 14.17 -4.96
C TYR A 105 -10.24 14.05 -4.63
N LYS A 106 -10.99 15.06 -5.06
CA LYS A 106 -12.45 15.03 -5.05
C LYS A 106 -13.00 15.49 -6.39
N SER A 107 -14.06 14.84 -6.87
CA SER A 107 -14.94 15.28 -7.94
C SER A 107 -16.37 15.25 -7.46
N VAL A 108 -17.06 16.39 -7.57
CA VAL A 108 -18.44 16.54 -7.09
C VAL A 108 -19.39 15.90 -8.09
N ASP A 109 -20.21 14.98 -7.60
CA ASP A 109 -21.26 14.35 -8.40
C ASP A 109 -22.38 15.36 -8.74
N ALA A 110 -23.12 15.08 -9.81
CA ALA A 110 -24.22 15.91 -10.28
C ALA A 110 -23.85 17.38 -10.56
N SER A 111 -22.57 17.67 -10.84
CA SER A 111 -22.07 19.02 -11.16
C SER A 111 -22.04 19.29 -12.66
N ASN A 112 -22.38 20.52 -13.07
CA ASN A 112 -22.18 21.02 -14.42
C ASN A 112 -21.89 22.54 -14.39
N PRO A 113 -20.68 23.00 -14.79
CA PRO A 113 -19.55 22.19 -15.27
C PRO A 113 -18.94 21.31 -14.16
N SER A 114 -18.01 20.41 -14.52
CA SER A 114 -17.31 19.56 -13.55
C SER A 114 -16.65 20.38 -12.43
N ASN A 115 -16.64 19.85 -11.21
CA ASN A 115 -16.09 20.51 -10.04
C ASN A 115 -15.15 19.56 -9.30
N ASN A 116 -13.84 19.80 -9.49
CA ASN A 116 -12.78 18.96 -8.95
C ASN A 116 -12.00 19.75 -7.90
N SER A 117 -11.43 19.05 -6.92
CA SER A 117 -10.64 19.63 -5.84
C SER A 117 -9.48 18.71 -5.46
N PRO A 118 -8.37 18.71 -6.22
CA PRO A 118 -7.15 18.01 -5.82
C PRO A 118 -6.45 18.65 -4.62
N VAL A 119 -5.66 17.84 -3.90
CA VAL A 119 -4.80 18.30 -2.80
C VAL A 119 -3.44 17.59 -2.80
N ASN A 120 -2.39 18.35 -2.51
CA ASN A 120 -1.05 17.88 -2.18
C ASN A 120 -0.60 18.64 -0.92
N GLN A 121 -0.17 17.93 0.13
CA GLN A 121 0.23 18.53 1.41
C GLN A 121 1.56 17.97 1.90
N THR A 122 2.37 18.86 2.50
CA THR A 122 3.66 18.52 3.12
C THR A 122 3.65 18.71 4.64
N THR A 123 2.57 19.26 5.19
CA THR A 123 2.42 19.58 6.62
C THR A 123 1.37 18.73 7.35
N THR A 124 0.70 17.83 6.64
CA THR A 124 -0.34 16.96 7.19
C THR A 124 -0.18 15.54 6.68
N CYS A 125 -0.65 14.56 7.46
CA CYS A 125 -0.76 13.16 7.04
C CYS A 125 -2.18 12.78 6.59
N ILE A 126 -3.18 13.62 6.88
CA ILE A 126 -4.56 13.48 6.41
C ILE A 126 -5.07 14.86 5.98
N TYR A 127 -5.70 14.96 4.80
CA TYR A 127 -6.32 16.19 4.32
C TYR A 127 -7.53 15.90 3.44
N TYR A 128 -8.71 16.36 3.85
CA TYR A 128 -9.91 16.25 3.02
C TYR A 128 -9.89 17.32 1.93
N ALA A 129 -10.10 16.85 0.70
CA ALA A 129 -10.23 17.72 -0.46
C ALA A 129 -11.37 18.74 -0.28
N GLN A 130 -11.30 19.84 -1.04
CA GLN A 130 -12.23 20.97 -0.95
C GLN A 130 -12.03 21.81 0.34
N GLY A 131 -10.79 22.26 0.58
CA GLY A 131 -10.47 23.25 1.61
C GLY A 131 -10.12 22.71 3.00
N GLY A 132 -9.87 21.40 3.14
CA GLY A 132 -9.32 20.86 4.39
C GLY A 132 -10.29 20.86 5.56
N ALA A 133 -11.57 20.56 5.29
CA ALA A 133 -12.63 20.50 6.32
C ALA A 133 -12.31 19.50 7.45
N GLY A 134 -11.53 18.46 7.13
CA GLY A 134 -10.85 17.61 8.12
C GLY A 134 -9.38 17.49 7.72
N LYS A 135 -8.47 17.79 8.65
CA LYS A 135 -7.03 17.68 8.41
C LYS A 135 -6.25 17.40 9.68
N ALA A 136 -5.27 16.50 9.58
CA ALA A 136 -4.47 16.08 10.72
C ALA A 136 -2.96 16.06 10.42
N ASP A 137 -2.16 16.56 11.37
CA ASP A 137 -0.71 16.40 11.37
C ASP A 137 -0.31 15.17 12.22
N PHE A 138 0.82 14.56 11.88
CA PHE A 138 1.36 13.44 12.63
C PHE A 138 2.08 13.94 13.89
N VAL A 139 1.83 13.32 15.05
CA VAL A 139 2.42 13.76 16.32
C VAL A 139 3.52 12.79 16.75
N SER A 140 3.18 11.53 16.96
CA SER A 140 4.10 10.54 17.52
C SER A 140 3.77 9.13 17.03
N GLN A 141 4.82 8.32 16.94
CA GLN A 141 4.70 6.88 17.07
C GLN A 141 4.62 6.59 18.56
N ASP A 142 3.70 5.74 18.99
CA ASP A 142 3.47 5.38 20.40
C ASP A 142 3.72 3.87 20.59
N SER A 143 3.96 3.41 21.81
CA SER A 143 4.33 2.00 22.06
C SER A 143 3.32 0.96 21.57
N ASP A 144 2.05 1.37 21.45
CA ASP A 144 0.93 0.55 20.99
C ASP A 144 0.12 1.25 19.87
N GLY A 145 0.79 2.10 19.08
CA GLY A 145 0.15 2.74 17.93
C GLY A 145 0.74 4.10 17.59
N PHE A 146 -0.12 5.09 17.37
CA PHE A 146 0.33 6.42 16.93
C PHE A 146 -0.66 7.50 17.33
N THR A 147 -0.20 8.74 17.36
CA THR A 147 -1.04 9.91 17.63
C THR A 147 -0.98 10.88 16.45
N ILE A 148 -2.14 11.39 16.07
CA ILE A 148 -2.32 12.49 15.12
C ILE A 148 -2.97 13.68 15.83
N ASN A 149 -2.81 14.89 15.30
CA ASN A 149 -3.48 16.09 15.79
C ASN A 149 -4.40 16.66 14.71
N TRP A 150 -5.69 16.73 15.00
CA TRP A 150 -6.67 17.37 14.13
C TRP A 150 -6.67 18.88 14.36
N SER A 151 -6.33 19.63 13.32
CA SER A 151 -6.46 21.10 13.33
C SER A 151 -7.79 21.58 12.73
N ALA A 152 -8.48 20.70 12.02
CA ALA A 152 -9.88 20.87 11.62
C ALA A 152 -10.55 19.49 11.63
N VAL A 153 -11.83 19.45 12.03
CA VAL A 153 -12.66 18.24 12.00
C VAL A 153 -14.02 18.54 11.37
N THR A 154 -14.66 17.52 10.80
CA THR A 154 -15.99 17.63 10.18
C THR A 154 -17.16 17.38 11.13
N GLY A 155 -16.87 17.16 12.43
CA GLY A 155 -17.86 16.71 13.43
C GLY A 155 -17.77 15.21 13.75
N GLY A 156 -16.82 14.51 13.14
CA GLY A 156 -16.46 13.12 13.42
C GLY A 156 -17.15 12.09 12.53
N GLY A 157 -16.68 10.84 12.61
CA GLY A 157 -17.37 9.69 12.03
C GLY A 157 -16.88 9.24 10.65
N PHE A 158 -16.13 10.05 9.89
CA PHE A 158 -15.48 9.53 8.68
C PHE A 158 -14.39 8.53 9.04
N LEU A 159 -14.34 7.41 8.31
CA LEU A 159 -13.38 6.35 8.52
C LEU A 159 -12.07 6.66 7.80
N ILE A 160 -10.99 6.58 8.57
CA ILE A 160 -9.62 6.60 8.07
C ILE A 160 -9.07 5.20 8.26
N ASN A 161 -8.63 4.60 7.18
CA ASN A 161 -7.93 3.32 7.21
C ASN A 161 -6.44 3.56 7.32
N TYR A 162 -5.74 2.60 7.89
CA TYR A 162 -4.29 2.67 8.01
C TYR A 162 -3.61 1.32 7.82
N LEU A 163 -2.33 1.39 7.45
CA LEU A 163 -1.35 0.32 7.54
C LEU A 163 -0.17 0.84 8.36
N ALA A 164 0.00 0.32 9.56
CA ALA A 164 1.14 0.58 10.43
C ALA A 164 2.23 -0.46 10.16
N LEU A 165 3.48 -0.01 9.98
CA LEU A 165 4.66 -0.84 9.80
C LEU A 165 5.71 -0.48 10.85
N GLY A 166 6.34 -1.49 11.44
CA GLY A 166 7.33 -1.35 12.51
C GLY A 166 8.21 -2.58 12.66
N GLY A 167 8.79 -2.77 13.84
CA GLY A 167 9.72 -3.86 14.11
C GLY A 167 11.17 -3.53 13.73
N SER A 168 12.08 -4.46 14.02
CA SER A 168 13.53 -4.27 13.83
C SER A 168 13.96 -4.37 12.36
N SER A 169 13.20 -5.04 11.50
CA SER A 169 13.55 -5.14 10.07
C SER A 169 13.38 -3.81 9.34
N LEU A 170 12.38 -2.97 9.67
CA LEU A 170 12.23 -1.65 9.06
C LEU A 170 13.25 -0.67 9.64
N THR A 171 14.36 -0.45 8.93
CA THR A 171 15.51 0.32 9.45
C THR A 171 15.44 1.80 9.12
N ASN A 172 14.95 2.16 7.92
CA ASN A 172 14.90 3.55 7.47
C ASN A 172 13.65 3.82 6.64
N THR A 173 13.06 4.99 6.85
CA THR A 173 11.96 5.53 6.05
C THR A 173 12.19 7.03 5.85
N SER A 174 11.94 7.50 4.63
CA SER A 174 12.01 8.91 4.27
C SER A 174 10.88 9.27 3.31
N VAL A 175 10.36 10.48 3.43
CA VAL A 175 9.41 11.03 2.47
C VAL A 175 9.97 12.29 1.83
N GLY A 176 9.71 12.47 0.54
CA GLY A 176 10.23 13.60 -0.21
C GLY A 176 9.36 13.98 -1.40
N THR A 177 9.90 14.85 -2.23
CA THR A 177 9.26 15.34 -3.45
C THR A 177 10.21 15.14 -4.62
N VAL A 178 9.68 14.68 -5.73
CA VAL A 178 10.33 14.73 -7.04
C VAL A 178 9.50 15.65 -7.93
N THR A 179 10.19 16.43 -8.75
CA THR A 179 9.60 17.22 -9.81
C THR A 179 10.19 16.77 -11.13
N THR A 180 9.35 16.58 -12.15
CA THR A 180 9.76 16.20 -13.50
C THR A 180 10.82 17.18 -14.04
N PRO A 181 11.89 16.68 -14.67
CA PRO A 181 12.95 17.52 -15.23
C PRO A 181 12.47 18.25 -16.49
N GLY A 182 13.20 19.28 -16.92
CA GLY A 182 12.88 20.04 -18.15
C GLY A 182 13.13 19.28 -19.46
N SER A 183 13.76 18.10 -19.40
CA SER A 183 14.09 17.26 -20.55
C SER A 183 14.09 15.79 -20.14
N THR A 184 13.87 14.88 -21.10
CA THR A 184 13.97 13.43 -20.87
C THR A 184 15.36 13.02 -20.38
N GLY A 185 15.43 11.91 -19.65
CA GLY A 185 16.69 11.33 -19.17
C GLY A 185 16.67 10.97 -17.68
N ASN A 186 17.85 10.63 -17.16
CA ASN A 186 18.00 10.24 -15.76
C ASN A 186 17.95 11.44 -14.82
N GLN A 187 17.23 11.30 -13.72
CA GLN A 187 17.22 12.22 -12.59
C GLN A 187 17.47 11.42 -11.31
N ALA A 188 18.59 11.71 -10.66
CA ALA A 188 18.90 11.15 -9.35
C ALA A 188 18.24 11.98 -8.25
N THR A 189 17.69 11.31 -7.26
CA THR A 189 17.33 11.86 -5.95
C THR A 189 18.38 11.36 -4.96
N THR A 190 19.07 12.26 -4.26
CA THR A 190 20.14 11.95 -3.30
C THR A 190 19.82 12.53 -1.91
N GLY A 191 20.68 12.29 -0.92
CA GLY A 191 20.54 12.81 0.43
C GLY A 191 19.62 12.00 1.35
N LEU A 192 19.31 10.75 1.00
CA LEU A 192 18.54 9.88 1.90
C LEU A 192 19.37 9.37 3.08
N GLY A 193 20.70 9.31 2.94
CA GLY A 193 21.64 8.77 3.93
C GLY A 193 21.64 7.23 4.00
N TYR A 194 20.90 6.56 3.10
CA TYR A 194 20.83 5.11 3.01
C TYR A 194 20.37 4.69 1.60
N SER A 195 20.60 3.41 1.27
CA SER A 195 20.17 2.82 0.00
C SER A 195 18.79 2.20 0.14
N PRO A 196 17.70 2.79 -0.39
CA PRO A 196 16.37 2.21 -0.27
C PRO A 196 16.27 0.83 -0.94
N THR A 197 15.32 0.01 -0.50
CA THR A 197 14.97 -1.28 -1.11
C THR A 197 13.57 -1.28 -1.74
N ALA A 198 12.77 -0.27 -1.44
CA ALA A 198 11.45 -0.06 -2.03
C ALA A 198 11.09 1.43 -2.08
N LEU A 199 10.33 1.79 -3.10
CA LEU A 199 9.75 3.12 -3.29
C LEU A 199 8.24 3.01 -3.48
N MET A 200 7.54 4.02 -2.98
CA MET A 200 6.16 4.32 -3.33
C MET A 200 6.07 5.78 -3.73
N PHE A 201 5.39 6.06 -4.84
CA PHE A 201 5.10 7.40 -5.33
C PHE A 201 3.61 7.67 -5.25
N PHE A 202 3.23 8.91 -4.97
CA PHE A 202 1.84 9.32 -4.92
C PHE A 202 1.67 10.82 -5.18
N ALA A 203 0.55 11.17 -5.80
CA ALA A 203 0.20 12.56 -6.10
C ALA A 203 -1.33 12.71 -6.17
N GLY A 204 -1.86 13.81 -5.65
CA GLY A 204 -3.27 14.24 -5.79
C GLY A 204 -3.46 15.24 -6.92
N LYS A 205 -2.35 15.64 -7.56
CA LYS A 205 -2.28 16.45 -8.78
C LYS A 205 -0.83 16.45 -9.27
N MET A 206 -0.67 16.63 -10.57
CA MET A 206 0.62 16.56 -11.25
C MET A 206 1.09 17.97 -11.70
N SER A 207 0.91 19.02 -10.89
CA SER A 207 1.42 20.37 -11.18
C SER A 207 2.07 20.96 -9.93
N ALA A 208 3.36 21.29 -10.01
CA ALA A 208 4.10 21.99 -8.96
C ALA A 208 3.69 23.47 -8.84
N ASN A 209 3.09 24.04 -9.88
CA ASN A 209 2.75 25.47 -9.96
C ASN A 209 1.34 25.77 -9.42
N ASP A 210 0.49 24.75 -9.29
CA ASP A 210 -0.86 24.91 -8.77
C ASP A 210 -0.84 25.09 -7.23
N PRO A 211 -1.76 25.86 -6.64
CA PRO A 211 -1.94 25.94 -5.18
C PRO A 211 -2.16 24.57 -4.56
N LEU A 212 -1.53 24.27 -3.42
CA LEU A 212 -1.51 22.95 -2.76
C LEU A 212 -2.91 22.32 -2.61
N ASP A 213 -3.93 23.14 -2.44
CA ASP A 213 -5.34 22.80 -2.52
C ASP A 213 -6.13 23.83 -3.33
N GLY A 214 -7.24 23.41 -3.91
CA GLY A 214 -8.15 24.30 -4.65
C GLY A 214 -8.84 23.60 -5.80
N ASN A 215 -9.68 24.35 -6.52
CA ASN A 215 -10.44 23.83 -7.65
C ASN A 215 -9.62 23.88 -8.94
N THR A 216 -8.85 22.82 -9.22
CA THR A 216 -8.09 22.64 -10.47
C THR A 216 -8.29 21.23 -11.04
N ASN A 217 -7.64 20.93 -12.17
CA ASN A 217 -7.67 19.58 -12.75
C ASN A 217 -7.16 18.57 -11.71
N GLY A 218 -8.00 17.59 -11.37
CA GLY A 218 -7.70 16.62 -10.35
C GLY A 218 -6.96 15.41 -10.90
N SER A 219 -6.19 14.77 -10.05
CA SER A 219 -5.58 13.47 -10.33
C SER A 219 -5.44 12.69 -9.03
N PHE A 220 -5.45 11.37 -9.10
CA PHE A 220 -4.96 10.57 -7.99
C PHE A 220 -4.07 9.49 -8.58
N VAL A 221 -2.81 9.50 -8.19
CA VAL A 221 -1.79 8.61 -8.75
C VAL A 221 -1.10 7.90 -7.61
N MET A 222 -0.91 6.60 -7.76
CA MET A 222 -0.06 5.80 -6.89
C MET A 222 0.84 4.90 -7.73
N GLY A 223 2.08 4.74 -7.29
CA GLY A 223 3.05 3.89 -7.93
C GLY A 223 4.01 3.27 -6.94
N MET A 224 4.56 2.12 -7.28
CA MET A 224 5.37 1.30 -6.39
C MET A 224 6.49 0.63 -7.18
N GLY A 225 7.67 0.46 -6.57
CA GLY A 225 8.75 -0.26 -7.22
C GLY A 225 9.89 -0.67 -6.29
N THR A 226 10.52 -1.79 -6.65
CA THR A 226 11.72 -2.34 -6.00
C THR A 226 12.89 -2.50 -6.97
N GLY A 227 12.68 -2.17 -8.26
CA GLY A 227 13.71 -2.16 -9.29
C GLY A 227 13.12 -1.91 -10.68
N SER A 228 13.98 -1.84 -11.69
CA SER A 228 13.60 -1.53 -13.08
C SER A 228 12.68 -2.57 -13.73
N SER A 229 12.72 -3.82 -13.27
CA SER A 229 11.83 -4.89 -13.71
C SER A 229 10.68 -5.19 -12.75
N ALA A 230 10.59 -4.47 -11.63
CA ALA A 230 9.61 -4.69 -10.57
C ALA A 230 9.04 -3.34 -10.14
N GLN A 231 8.17 -2.80 -10.97
CA GLN A 231 7.53 -1.50 -10.78
C GLN A 231 6.14 -1.47 -11.41
N GLY A 232 5.32 -0.52 -10.98
CA GLY A 232 4.08 -0.19 -11.65
C GLY A 232 3.37 0.98 -11.00
N TRP A 233 2.46 1.60 -11.74
CA TRP A 233 1.61 2.67 -11.25
C TRP A 233 0.22 2.60 -11.87
N SER A 234 -0.74 3.19 -11.17
CA SER A 234 -2.09 3.45 -11.67
C SER A 234 -2.51 4.84 -11.21
N GLY A 235 -3.30 5.51 -12.03
CA GLY A 235 -3.87 6.77 -11.62
C GLY A 235 -4.99 7.25 -12.52
N GLU A 236 -5.78 8.15 -11.94
CA GLU A 236 -6.89 8.80 -12.58
C GLU A 236 -6.66 10.30 -12.72
N ARG A 237 -7.47 10.92 -13.58
CA ARG A 237 -7.51 12.35 -13.84
C ARG A 237 -8.92 12.77 -14.21
N SER A 238 -9.33 13.93 -13.72
CA SER A 238 -10.47 14.64 -14.32
C SER A 238 -10.21 16.14 -14.46
N LYS A 239 -10.72 16.73 -15.54
CA LYS A 239 -10.64 18.18 -15.76
C LYS A 239 -11.69 18.92 -14.96
N ASN A 240 -11.28 20.05 -14.39
CA ASN A 240 -12.17 20.95 -13.68
C ASN A 240 -12.81 21.96 -14.62
N ASN A 241 -14.02 22.42 -14.31
CA ASN A 241 -14.71 23.49 -15.00
C ASN A 241 -14.90 23.23 -16.50
N VAL A 242 -15.23 21.99 -16.88
CA VAL A 242 -15.55 21.61 -18.27
C VAL A 242 -16.90 20.91 -18.38
N SER A 243 -17.50 21.01 -19.55
CA SER A 243 -18.67 20.25 -19.98
C SER A 243 -18.56 19.98 -21.49
N PRO A 244 -18.60 18.72 -21.95
CA PRO A 244 -18.78 17.50 -21.15
C PRO A 244 -17.59 17.21 -20.22
N GLN A 245 -17.82 16.38 -19.21
CA GLN A 245 -16.79 15.90 -18.28
C GLN A 245 -15.66 15.20 -19.05
N VAL A 246 -14.42 15.49 -18.66
CA VAL A 246 -13.24 14.75 -19.13
C VAL A 246 -12.67 14.02 -17.93
N ALA A 247 -12.79 12.69 -17.93
CA ALA A 247 -12.32 11.79 -16.88
C ALA A 247 -11.54 10.64 -17.53
N LYS A 248 -10.32 10.39 -17.05
CA LYS A 248 -9.35 9.46 -17.66
C LYS A 248 -8.62 8.65 -16.60
N HIS A 249 -8.12 7.48 -16.98
CA HIS A 249 -7.21 6.68 -16.17
C HIS A 249 -6.10 6.07 -17.02
N ARG A 250 -5.05 5.61 -16.34
CA ARG A 250 -3.91 4.88 -16.93
C ARG A 250 -3.33 3.91 -15.91
N GLN A 251 -2.71 2.85 -16.42
CA GLN A 251 -1.92 1.91 -15.62
C GLN A 251 -0.70 1.41 -16.40
N SER A 252 0.45 1.35 -15.73
CA SER A 252 1.68 0.85 -16.32
C SER A 252 2.39 -0.12 -15.38
N THR A 253 3.04 -1.14 -15.92
CA THR A 253 4.03 -1.96 -15.19
C THR A 253 5.46 -1.73 -15.71
N ALA A 254 5.65 -0.77 -16.61
CA ALA A 254 6.95 -0.38 -17.14
C ALA A 254 7.49 0.90 -16.47
N ASN A 255 6.61 1.70 -15.88
CA ASN A 255 6.92 2.94 -15.19
C ASN A 255 6.54 2.84 -13.71
N ILE A 256 7.20 3.61 -12.85
CA ILE A 256 6.88 3.71 -11.41
C ILE A 256 5.95 4.88 -11.12
N ILE A 257 5.88 5.88 -12.01
CA ILE A 257 5.01 7.04 -11.87
C ILE A 257 4.75 7.67 -13.23
N GLY A 258 3.58 8.28 -13.40
CA GLY A 258 3.28 9.10 -14.57
C GLY A 258 2.05 9.97 -14.39
N SER A 259 1.86 10.90 -15.33
CA SER A 259 0.66 11.72 -15.44
C SER A 259 -0.22 11.27 -16.61
N THR A 260 -1.53 11.38 -16.41
CA THR A 260 -2.52 11.08 -17.43
C THR A 260 -2.84 12.38 -18.19
N GLY A 261 -2.73 12.39 -19.52
CA GLY A 261 -3.21 13.49 -20.36
C GLY A 261 -4.66 13.25 -20.81
N ASP A 262 -5.22 14.16 -21.59
CA ASP A 262 -6.61 14.01 -22.10
C ASP A 262 -6.67 13.02 -23.28
N THR A 263 -5.69 13.13 -24.19
CA THR A 263 -5.55 12.29 -25.39
C THR A 263 -4.13 11.78 -25.60
N SER A 264 -3.23 12.04 -24.63
CA SER A 264 -1.81 11.72 -24.72
C SER A 264 -1.28 11.22 -23.38
N VAL A 265 -0.11 10.58 -23.47
CA VAL A 265 0.74 10.25 -22.32
C VAL A 265 1.35 11.54 -21.77
N GLY A 266 1.20 11.76 -20.47
CA GLY A 266 1.88 12.86 -19.76
C GLY A 266 3.34 12.51 -19.43
N SER A 267 3.96 13.28 -18.55
CA SER A 267 5.29 12.96 -18.04
C SER A 267 5.27 11.60 -17.33
N GLN A 268 6.27 10.76 -17.55
CA GLN A 268 6.37 9.47 -16.88
C GLN A 268 7.81 9.06 -16.65
N ALA A 269 8.02 8.28 -15.59
CA ALA A 269 9.33 7.81 -15.22
C ALA A 269 9.35 6.33 -14.84
N SER A 270 10.42 5.65 -15.25
CA SER A 270 10.77 4.31 -14.80
C SER A 270 11.85 4.37 -13.73
N LEU A 271 11.79 3.47 -12.75
CA LEU A 271 12.85 3.29 -11.76
C LEU A 271 14.06 2.65 -12.46
N THR A 272 15.22 3.30 -12.39
CA THR A 272 16.47 2.78 -12.97
C THR A 272 17.27 2.04 -11.93
N SER A 273 17.49 2.66 -10.77
CA SER A 273 18.31 2.11 -9.69
C SER A 273 17.89 2.62 -8.32
N LEU A 274 18.14 1.80 -7.32
CA LEU A 274 18.12 2.17 -5.91
C LEU A 274 19.58 2.35 -5.50
N ASP A 275 19.96 3.60 -5.30
CA ASP A 275 21.35 4.04 -5.18
C ASP A 275 21.79 4.06 -3.71
N SER A 276 23.09 4.19 -3.45
CA SER A 276 23.63 4.14 -2.08
C SER A 276 23.07 5.22 -1.13
N ASP A 277 22.67 6.37 -1.69
CA ASP A 277 22.16 7.56 -0.99
C ASP A 277 20.81 8.03 -1.56
N GLY A 278 20.07 7.16 -2.23
CA GLY A 278 18.86 7.59 -2.93
C GLY A 278 18.37 6.65 -4.03
N PHE A 279 17.90 7.23 -5.13
CA PHE A 279 17.40 6.47 -6.27
C PHE A 279 17.47 7.30 -7.55
N THR A 280 17.48 6.62 -8.69
CA THR A 280 17.49 7.24 -10.01
C THR A 280 16.25 6.85 -10.79
N LEU A 281 15.54 7.85 -11.28
CA LEU A 281 14.42 7.71 -12.21
C LEU A 281 14.90 8.04 -13.63
N ASN A 282 14.38 7.34 -14.64
CA ASN A 282 14.52 7.72 -16.04
C ASN A 282 13.18 8.27 -16.55
N PHE A 283 13.17 9.54 -16.93
CA PHE A 283 12.02 10.19 -17.55
C PHE A 283 12.04 9.97 -19.05
N GLY A 284 11.30 8.95 -19.51
CA GLY A 284 11.16 8.64 -20.93
C GLY A 284 10.21 9.60 -21.67
N THR A 285 9.35 10.32 -20.93
CA THR A 285 8.46 11.35 -21.49
C THR A 285 8.37 12.52 -20.51
N VAL A 286 8.42 13.74 -21.04
CA VAL A 286 8.30 15.00 -20.31
C VAL A 286 7.37 15.92 -21.09
N SER A 287 6.29 16.39 -20.46
CA SER A 287 5.23 17.19 -21.10
C SER A 287 5.45 18.72 -21.00
N GLY A 288 6.66 19.17 -20.63
CA GLY A 288 7.00 20.59 -20.45
C GLY A 288 6.38 21.25 -19.21
N SER A 289 5.54 20.50 -18.47
CA SER A 289 4.99 20.90 -17.17
C SER A 289 5.88 20.38 -16.04
N SER A 290 6.07 21.18 -14.99
CA SER A 290 6.75 20.75 -13.76
C SER A 290 5.82 19.85 -12.95
N ASP A 291 5.61 18.62 -13.41
CA ASP A 291 4.79 17.65 -12.67
C ASP A 291 5.46 17.30 -11.35
N ILE A 292 4.66 17.14 -10.30
CA ILE A 292 5.12 16.87 -8.93
C ILE A 292 4.60 15.52 -8.45
N ALA A 293 5.46 14.74 -7.79
CA ALA A 293 5.07 13.55 -7.07
C ALA A 293 5.76 13.52 -5.69
N TYR A 294 5.06 12.97 -4.70
CA TYR A 294 5.65 12.64 -3.42
C TYR A 294 6.16 11.21 -3.45
N TYR A 295 7.23 10.95 -2.71
CA TYR A 295 7.75 9.61 -2.53
C TYR A 295 7.80 9.22 -1.06
N LEU A 296 7.74 7.91 -0.83
CA LEU A 296 8.14 7.19 0.37
C LEU A 296 9.25 6.21 -0.03
N ALA A 297 10.41 6.32 0.60
CA ALA A 297 11.54 5.42 0.43
C ALA A 297 11.74 4.58 1.69
N MET A 298 11.86 3.26 1.54
CA MET A 298 12.00 2.32 2.66
C MET A 298 13.25 1.47 2.52
N ARG A 299 13.86 1.11 3.65
CA ARG A 299 14.93 0.11 3.77
C ARG A 299 14.51 -0.90 4.82
N GLY A 300 14.79 -2.17 4.55
CA GLY A 300 14.81 -3.17 5.61
C GLY A 300 14.03 -4.45 5.31
N PRO A 301 12.69 -4.43 5.37
CA PRO A 301 11.88 -5.61 5.07
C PRO A 301 12.10 -6.09 3.64
N HIS A 302 11.84 -7.38 3.40
CA HIS A 302 11.69 -7.89 2.05
C HIS A 302 10.44 -7.28 1.42
N VAL A 303 10.59 -6.71 0.23
CA VAL A 303 9.50 -6.11 -0.53
C VAL A 303 9.52 -6.68 -1.95
N LYS A 304 8.36 -7.08 -2.44
CA LYS A 304 8.16 -7.50 -3.82
C LYS A 304 7.08 -6.64 -4.46
N VAL A 305 7.40 -6.03 -5.59
CA VAL A 305 6.41 -5.46 -6.50
C VAL A 305 6.22 -6.41 -7.68
N GLY A 306 4.97 -6.63 -8.05
CA GLY A 306 4.59 -7.44 -9.20
C GLY A 306 3.18 -7.14 -9.65
N ASN A 307 2.67 -7.94 -10.57
CA ASN A 307 1.29 -7.88 -11.00
C ASN A 307 0.74 -9.28 -11.29
N PHE A 308 -0.59 -9.40 -11.27
CA PHE A 308 -1.33 -10.59 -11.66
C PHE A 308 -2.66 -10.17 -12.27
N ASN A 309 -3.37 -11.11 -12.88
CA ASN A 309 -4.71 -10.86 -13.38
C ASN A 309 -5.76 -11.38 -12.40
N GLN A 310 -6.83 -10.62 -12.21
CA GLN A 310 -8.06 -11.05 -11.55
C GLN A 310 -8.47 -12.46 -12.03
N ALA A 311 -8.98 -13.29 -11.12
CA ALA A 311 -9.58 -14.58 -11.49
C ALA A 311 -10.88 -14.40 -12.29
N THR A 312 -11.11 -15.26 -13.28
CA THR A 312 -12.32 -15.25 -14.13
C THR A 312 -13.46 -16.10 -13.57
N THR A 313 -13.27 -16.67 -12.39
CA THR A 313 -14.25 -17.45 -11.64
C THR A 313 -14.11 -17.18 -10.15
N THR A 314 -15.17 -17.42 -9.39
CA THR A 314 -15.17 -17.26 -7.93
C THR A 314 -14.35 -18.36 -7.24
N GLY A 315 -13.82 -18.04 -6.06
CA GLY A 315 -13.09 -18.98 -5.21
C GLY A 315 -11.63 -18.57 -4.97
N ASN A 316 -10.87 -19.48 -4.38
CA ASN A 316 -9.48 -19.21 -4.00
C ASN A 316 -8.55 -19.18 -5.22
N SER A 317 -7.69 -18.17 -5.26
CA SER A 317 -6.66 -17.97 -6.25
C SER A 317 -5.34 -17.67 -5.52
N ALA A 318 -4.36 -18.56 -5.67
CA ALA A 318 -3.03 -18.39 -5.11
C ALA A 318 -2.15 -17.59 -6.07
N ILE A 319 -1.49 -16.56 -5.56
CA ILE A 319 -0.48 -15.78 -6.24
C ILE A 319 0.86 -16.19 -5.64
N THR A 320 1.72 -16.84 -6.43
CA THR A 320 3.03 -17.36 -6.02
C THR A 320 4.18 -16.56 -6.65
N GLY A 321 5.44 -16.88 -6.31
CA GLY A 321 6.63 -16.22 -6.84
C GLY A 321 6.99 -14.91 -6.13
N VAL A 322 6.47 -14.68 -4.93
CA VAL A 322 6.85 -13.52 -4.10
C VAL A 322 8.25 -13.72 -3.50
N GLY A 323 8.63 -14.97 -3.21
CA GLY A 323 9.95 -15.35 -2.69
C GLY A 323 10.08 -15.31 -1.17
N PHE A 324 9.00 -14.95 -0.46
CA PHE A 324 8.92 -14.91 1.01
C PHE A 324 7.46 -14.95 1.45
N THR A 325 7.23 -15.19 2.75
CA THR A 325 5.90 -15.06 3.37
C THR A 325 5.59 -13.60 3.67
N PRO A 326 4.60 -12.96 3.03
CA PRO A 326 4.26 -11.59 3.35
C PRO A 326 3.62 -11.45 4.74
N LYS A 327 3.65 -10.23 5.27
CA LYS A 327 2.93 -9.77 6.46
C LYS A 327 2.01 -8.59 6.16
N ALA A 328 2.24 -7.91 5.04
CA ALA A 328 1.35 -6.90 4.50
C ALA A 328 1.29 -7.01 2.97
N LEU A 329 0.13 -6.65 2.43
CA LEU A 329 -0.14 -6.61 1.00
C LEU A 329 -0.88 -5.31 0.68
N LEU A 330 -0.42 -4.62 -0.35
CA LEU A 330 -1.15 -3.52 -0.98
C LEU A 330 -1.49 -3.92 -2.41
N LEU A 331 -2.71 -3.63 -2.85
CA LEU A 331 -3.18 -3.85 -4.21
C LEU A 331 -3.60 -2.53 -4.84
N LEU A 332 -3.32 -2.40 -6.13
CA LEU A 332 -3.64 -1.23 -6.95
C LEU A 332 -4.10 -1.67 -8.33
N SER A 333 -5.17 -1.09 -8.85
CA SER A 333 -5.65 -1.33 -10.21
C SER A 333 -6.37 -0.12 -10.79
N ALA A 334 -6.24 0.11 -12.10
CA ALA A 334 -7.13 0.98 -12.88
C ALA A 334 -8.38 0.26 -13.41
N ASN A 335 -8.59 -1.01 -13.04
CA ASN A 335 -9.68 -1.87 -13.51
C ASN A 335 -9.59 -2.28 -14.99
N ASP A 336 -8.40 -2.20 -15.58
CA ASP A 336 -8.13 -2.56 -16.97
C ASP A 336 -7.80 -4.03 -17.17
N THR A 337 -8.21 -4.59 -18.32
CA THR A 337 -7.74 -5.91 -18.79
C THR A 337 -6.25 -5.90 -19.09
N SER A 338 -5.59 -7.04 -18.89
CA SER A 338 -4.13 -7.13 -19.04
C SER A 338 -3.64 -6.79 -20.44
N ALA A 339 -3.09 -5.60 -20.59
CA ALA A 339 -2.08 -5.21 -21.56
C ALA A 339 -1.60 -3.85 -21.07
N ASN A 340 -0.30 -3.72 -20.75
CA ASN A 340 0.39 -2.47 -20.41
C ASN A 340 -0.33 -1.25 -20.98
N ASN A 341 -1.27 -0.69 -20.22
CA ASN A 341 -2.13 0.33 -20.72
C ASN A 341 -1.46 1.68 -20.45
N ASP A 342 -0.30 1.84 -21.07
CA ASP A 342 0.33 3.15 -21.18
C ASP A 342 -0.54 4.11 -22.01
N ALA A 343 -1.64 3.65 -22.64
CA ALA A 343 -2.59 4.52 -23.28
C ALA A 343 -3.54 5.17 -22.26
N THR A 344 -3.88 6.43 -22.53
CA THR A 344 -4.95 7.14 -21.82
C THR A 344 -6.30 6.57 -22.22
N LEU A 345 -7.04 6.03 -21.27
CA LEU A 345 -8.41 5.54 -21.49
C LEU A 345 -9.46 6.47 -20.88
N ALA A 346 -10.69 6.34 -21.40
CA ALA A 346 -11.86 7.02 -20.87
C ALA A 346 -12.22 6.51 -19.48
N HIS A 347 -12.91 7.37 -18.73
CA HIS A 347 -13.37 7.18 -17.34
C HIS A 347 -12.24 7.33 -16.33
N ALA A 348 -12.52 7.91 -15.17
CA ALA A 348 -11.60 7.88 -14.04
C ALA A 348 -11.90 6.62 -13.23
N GLN A 349 -10.91 5.77 -12.98
CA GLN A 349 -11.09 4.55 -12.20
C GLN A 349 -9.83 4.25 -11.43
N ILE A 350 -9.97 4.04 -10.12
CA ILE A 350 -8.89 3.52 -9.30
C ILE A 350 -9.42 2.65 -8.16
N SER A 351 -8.75 1.52 -7.98
CA SER A 351 -9.01 0.57 -6.91
C SER A 351 -7.74 0.41 -6.11
N PHE A 352 -7.81 0.69 -4.82
CA PHE A 352 -6.69 0.57 -3.90
C PHE A 352 -7.14 -0.21 -2.66
N GLY A 353 -6.23 -0.95 -2.05
CA GLY A 353 -6.50 -1.54 -0.75
C GLY A 353 -5.27 -2.16 -0.13
N ALA A 354 -5.34 -2.39 1.18
CA ALA A 354 -4.27 -3.04 1.93
C ALA A 354 -4.82 -4.05 2.93
N ALA A 355 -4.02 -5.06 3.26
CA ALA A 355 -4.36 -6.08 4.24
C ALA A 355 -3.11 -6.57 4.99
N THR A 356 -3.31 -6.95 6.25
CA THR A 356 -2.32 -7.71 7.07
C THR A 356 -2.90 -9.01 7.64
N SER A 357 -4.18 -9.28 7.34
CA SER A 357 -4.91 -10.51 7.66
C SER A 357 -6.16 -10.53 6.77
N SER A 358 -7.07 -11.49 6.98
CA SER A 358 -8.39 -11.49 6.33
C SER A 358 -9.23 -10.23 6.62
N SER A 359 -8.82 -9.38 7.56
CA SER A 359 -9.36 -8.03 7.67
C SER A 359 -8.75 -7.10 6.60
N ALA A 360 -9.27 -7.18 5.37
CA ALA A 360 -8.83 -6.31 4.30
C ALA A 360 -9.50 -4.92 4.33
N ARG A 361 -8.88 -3.91 3.72
CA ARG A 361 -9.32 -2.50 3.81
C ARG A 361 -9.19 -1.82 2.46
N LEU A 362 -10.31 -1.45 1.85
CA LEU A 362 -10.37 -0.93 0.48
C LEU A 362 -11.12 0.39 0.35
N PRO A 363 -10.51 1.40 -0.30
CA PRO A 363 -11.20 2.45 -1.03
C PRO A 363 -11.22 2.18 -2.55
N VAL A 364 -12.37 2.40 -3.17
CA VAL A 364 -12.50 2.53 -4.64
C VAL A 364 -13.09 3.91 -4.95
N ALA A 365 -12.62 4.48 -6.05
CA ALA A 365 -12.97 5.78 -6.58
C ALA A 365 -13.14 5.69 -8.11
N GLY A 366 -14.13 6.39 -8.68
CA GLY A 366 -14.24 6.48 -10.13
C GLY A 366 -15.32 7.44 -10.65
N GLU A 367 -15.24 7.77 -11.94
CA GLU A 367 -16.11 8.74 -12.61
C GLU A 367 -16.32 8.43 -14.09
N SER A 368 -17.43 8.91 -14.63
CA SER A 368 -17.78 8.79 -16.05
C SER A 368 -17.11 9.85 -16.91
N ASP A 369 -16.88 9.53 -18.19
CA ASP A 369 -16.28 10.44 -19.18
C ASP A 369 -17.33 10.84 -20.21
N ALA A 370 -17.16 12.01 -20.82
CA ALA A 370 -18.01 12.54 -21.88
C ALA A 370 -19.51 12.70 -21.50
N VAL A 371 -19.82 12.80 -20.22
CA VAL A 371 -21.17 13.10 -19.71
C VAL A 371 -21.35 14.60 -19.45
N SER A 372 -22.55 15.15 -19.67
CA SER A 372 -22.81 16.60 -19.50
C SER A 372 -22.86 17.03 -18.04
N THR A 373 -23.34 16.15 -17.18
CA THR A 373 -23.39 16.30 -15.73
C THR A 373 -22.47 15.26 -15.13
N THR A 374 -21.61 15.66 -14.20
CA THR A 374 -20.63 14.76 -13.60
C THR A 374 -21.32 13.57 -12.94
N ALA A 375 -20.83 12.36 -13.23
CA ALA A 375 -21.25 11.13 -12.58
C ALA A 375 -20.04 10.52 -11.87
N ALA A 376 -19.96 10.73 -10.57
CA ALA A 376 -18.79 10.47 -9.74
C ALA A 376 -19.15 9.67 -8.48
N GLU A 377 -18.39 8.63 -8.18
CA GLU A 377 -18.72 7.68 -7.13
C GLU A 377 -17.49 7.19 -6.36
N ARG A 378 -17.75 6.72 -5.14
CA ARG A 378 -16.75 6.08 -4.28
C ARG A 378 -17.36 4.91 -3.50
N ASN A 379 -16.55 3.91 -3.19
CA ASN A 379 -16.92 2.78 -2.35
C ASN A 379 -15.88 2.57 -1.24
N LEU A 380 -16.34 2.34 -0.01
CA LEU A 380 -15.52 1.82 1.08
C LEU A 380 -15.96 0.38 1.37
N ASP A 381 -15.01 -0.53 1.49
CA ASP A 381 -15.27 -1.87 2.03
C ASP A 381 -14.10 -2.34 2.88
N ARG A 382 -14.34 -2.46 4.19
CA ARG A 382 -13.36 -2.97 5.16
C ARG A 382 -13.40 -4.50 5.33
N THR A 383 -13.98 -5.22 4.39
CA THR A 383 -13.99 -6.69 4.31
C THR A 383 -13.40 -7.21 3.01
N LYS A 384 -12.92 -6.32 2.13
CA LYS A 384 -12.34 -6.65 0.83
C LYS A 384 -11.00 -5.96 0.67
N ILE A 385 -10.06 -6.63 0.00
CA ILE A 385 -8.74 -6.05 -0.31
C ILE A 385 -8.76 -5.35 -1.66
N ILE A 386 -9.57 -5.87 -2.59
CA ILE A 386 -9.79 -5.24 -3.88
C ILE A 386 -11.24 -5.45 -4.35
N LYS A 387 -11.82 -4.42 -4.96
CA LYS A 387 -13.05 -4.46 -5.72
C LYS A 387 -12.79 -3.75 -7.04
N LEU A 388 -13.36 -4.28 -8.11
CA LEU A 388 -13.20 -3.76 -9.46
C LEU A 388 -14.60 -3.48 -10.00
N PHE A 389 -14.80 -2.27 -10.53
CA PHE A 389 -16.10 -1.81 -11.01
C PHE A 389 -16.05 -1.47 -12.51
N SER A 390 -17.19 -1.53 -13.18
CA SER A 390 -17.34 -0.99 -14.54
C SER A 390 -17.34 0.54 -14.48
N ALA A 391 -16.95 1.17 -15.58
CA ALA A 391 -17.09 2.61 -15.74
C ALA A 391 -18.50 3.02 -16.20
N GLY A 392 -18.80 4.33 -16.20
CA GLY A 392 -20.05 4.91 -16.73
C GLY A 392 -21.27 4.74 -15.82
N THR A 393 -21.47 3.52 -15.33
CA THR A 393 -22.44 3.14 -14.31
C THR A 393 -21.79 2.02 -13.49
N PRO A 394 -21.31 2.31 -12.27
CA PRO A 394 -20.53 1.36 -11.49
C PRO A 394 -21.31 0.10 -11.14
N THR A 395 -20.95 -0.98 -11.83
CA THR A 395 -21.37 -2.35 -11.53
C THR A 395 -20.19 -3.07 -10.92
N LEU A 396 -20.42 -3.79 -9.82
CA LEU A 396 -19.37 -4.60 -9.20
C LEU A 396 -19.03 -5.77 -10.14
N ASN A 397 -17.83 -5.74 -10.71
CA ASN A 397 -17.34 -6.80 -11.61
C ASN A 397 -16.59 -7.87 -10.85
N ALA A 398 -15.83 -7.47 -9.83
CA ALA A 398 -15.02 -8.39 -9.05
C ALA A 398 -14.80 -7.90 -7.63
N ALA A 399 -14.63 -8.83 -6.70
CA ALA A 399 -14.31 -8.54 -5.31
C ALA A 399 -13.50 -9.69 -4.71
N ALA A 400 -12.35 -9.37 -4.14
CA ALA A 400 -11.50 -10.34 -3.45
C ALA A 400 -11.20 -9.93 -2.01
N ASP A 401 -10.96 -10.93 -1.18
CA ASP A 401 -10.45 -10.81 0.18
C ASP A 401 -9.19 -11.65 0.37
N LEU A 402 -8.33 -11.28 1.32
CA LEU A 402 -7.13 -12.02 1.67
C LEU A 402 -7.50 -13.26 2.50
N VAL A 403 -7.06 -14.44 2.07
CA VAL A 403 -7.25 -15.69 2.82
C VAL A 403 -6.03 -15.98 3.69
N SER A 404 -4.85 -15.99 3.08
CA SER A 404 -3.60 -16.35 3.74
C SER A 404 -2.40 -15.66 3.11
N PHE A 405 -1.39 -15.46 3.93
CA PHE A 405 -0.02 -15.29 3.48
C PHE A 405 0.65 -16.65 3.46
N ASP A 406 1.14 -17.02 2.29
CA ASP A 406 1.71 -18.32 1.98
C ASP A 406 3.24 -18.22 1.93
N SER A 407 3.95 -19.35 1.96
CA SER A 407 5.42 -19.35 2.02
C SER A 407 6.10 -18.61 0.86
N ASP A 408 5.45 -18.56 -0.29
CA ASP A 408 5.94 -17.93 -1.54
C ASP A 408 4.90 -16.95 -2.14
N GLY A 409 4.01 -16.40 -1.31
CA GLY A 409 3.04 -15.41 -1.78
C GLY A 409 1.79 -15.30 -0.94
N PHE A 410 0.63 -15.27 -1.58
CA PHE A 410 -0.64 -15.04 -0.90
C PHE A 410 -1.80 -15.65 -1.66
N THR A 411 -2.87 -16.00 -0.94
CA THR A 411 -4.11 -16.51 -1.51
C THR A 411 -5.22 -15.50 -1.33
N LEU A 412 -5.90 -15.16 -2.42
CA LEU A 412 -7.10 -14.34 -2.44
C LEU A 412 -8.34 -15.20 -2.66
N ASN A 413 -9.45 -14.89 -2.01
CA ASN A 413 -10.77 -15.47 -2.31
C ASN A 413 -11.59 -14.47 -3.11
N TRP A 414 -11.90 -14.82 -4.35
CA TRP A 414 -12.78 -14.07 -5.24
C TRP A 414 -14.24 -14.37 -4.92
N THR A 415 -14.86 -13.51 -4.11
CA THR A 415 -16.29 -13.59 -3.78
C THR A 415 -17.20 -13.11 -4.91
N THR A 416 -16.65 -12.36 -5.86
CA THR A 416 -17.30 -11.96 -7.10
C THR A 416 -16.24 -11.93 -8.19
N ALA A 417 -16.55 -12.49 -9.35
CA ALA A 417 -15.68 -12.50 -10.51
C ALA A 417 -16.54 -12.58 -11.79
N ASP A 418 -16.34 -11.63 -12.69
CA ASP A 418 -16.78 -11.73 -14.07
C ASP A 418 -15.73 -12.46 -14.93
N ALA A 419 -16.02 -12.64 -16.23
CA ALA A 419 -15.12 -13.33 -17.16
C ALA A 419 -13.91 -12.48 -17.59
N THR A 420 -13.73 -11.28 -17.04
CA THR A 420 -12.75 -10.29 -17.51
C THR A 420 -11.51 -10.29 -16.61
N ALA A 421 -10.36 -10.65 -17.18
CA ALA A 421 -9.08 -10.72 -16.48
C ALA A 421 -8.41 -9.34 -16.37
N ARG A 422 -8.74 -8.59 -15.31
CA ARG A 422 -8.17 -7.26 -15.01
C ARG A 422 -6.82 -7.34 -14.31
N GLN A 423 -5.85 -6.53 -14.72
CA GLN A 423 -4.51 -6.50 -14.12
C GLN A 423 -4.51 -5.74 -12.79
N ILE A 424 -3.88 -6.34 -11.78
CA ILE A 424 -3.70 -5.79 -10.44
C ILE A 424 -2.21 -5.75 -10.14
N ILE A 425 -1.71 -4.57 -9.76
CA ILE A 425 -0.36 -4.36 -9.25
C ILE A 425 -0.37 -4.63 -7.76
N TYR A 426 0.65 -5.30 -7.24
CA TYR A 426 0.80 -5.54 -5.81
C TYR A 426 2.14 -5.06 -5.28
N LEU A 427 2.15 -4.74 -3.98
CA LEU A 427 3.34 -4.63 -3.15
C LEU A 427 3.16 -5.54 -1.93
N ALA A 428 3.97 -6.60 -1.87
CA ALA A 428 4.04 -7.52 -0.74
C ALA A 428 5.23 -7.15 0.15
N ILE A 429 5.04 -7.16 1.46
CA ILE A 429 6.06 -6.79 2.46
C ILE A 429 6.17 -7.93 3.47
N GLY A 430 7.38 -8.43 3.73
CA GLY A 430 7.65 -9.53 4.64
C GLY A 430 8.94 -9.36 5.44
N ASP A 431 9.26 -10.39 6.23
CA ASP A 431 10.54 -10.50 6.95
C ASP A 431 11.69 -10.77 5.98
#